data_AF-A0A957KRJ0-F1
#
_entry.id   AF-A0A957KRJ0-F1
#
_cell.length_a   1.000
_cell.length_b   1.000
_cell.length_c   1.000
_cell.angle_alpha   90.00
_cell.angle_beta   90.00
_cell.angle_gamma   90.00
#
_symmetry.space_group_name_H-M   'P 1'
#
loop_
_entity.id
_entity.type
_entity.pdbx_description
1 polymer ?
#
loop_
_entity_poly.entity_id
_entity_poly.type
_entity_poly.pdbx_seq_one_letter_code
_entity_poly.pdbx_strand_id
1 'polypeptide(L)'
;LALYTHGIGFWLGSVGYGYLMMALGTGLLIRAALHFPPAYRRQAATLTLAALAPWFVNAIYVAGLSPIPGLELTPLVLVFSGALFAWTILGLHLLDLAPVARDTLVETMNDGMVVLDSNDRVVDINPAAQHLLGRPSPVQLGQPAASVFAPWTDWATCCHDRHATKIEMSIINPNRRFYELSISPILDRRRRYSGRLVVMHDITERKQAQNEIEVLNRELEERVIERTQELQASQARFRQVVTSISDHVFALRVTPDGGIETLYSSPQIADMTGFAAAELGADLVATMRLLAHPDDRAAVTAFYAAALDAGGGELEYRWVRADGAILWMRTSARVQVQGSDTVIFGISSDITARKQMEEIAVENRALAELDRLRTVLVSNVSHELRTPLGLIKAASTTLLRQDVTFAPATQQRILHGISSEADRLEKLVA
;
A
#
# COMPACT_ATOMS: atom_id res chain seq x y z
N LEU A 1 -93.93 -11.26 41.42
CA LEU A 1 -92.89 -10.72 40.51
C LEU A 1 -92.05 -9.74 41.31
N ALA A 2 -90.78 -10.05 41.55
CA ALA A 2 -89.85 -9.10 42.17
C ALA A 2 -89.50 -8.04 41.12
N LEU A 3 -89.90 -6.78 41.36
CA LEU A 3 -89.45 -5.63 40.57
C LEU A 3 -88.02 -5.30 41.03
N TYR A 4 -87.02 -5.70 40.24
CA TYR A 4 -85.63 -5.31 40.47
C TYR A 4 -85.49 -3.80 40.24
N THR A 5 -85.13 -3.06 41.27
CA THR A 5 -84.75 -1.65 41.17
C THR A 5 -83.23 -1.53 41.07
N HIS A 6 -82.73 -0.84 40.05
CA HIS A 6 -81.29 -0.64 39.87
C HIS A 6 -80.72 0.31 40.93
N GLY A 7 -79.69 -0.16 41.65
CA GLY A 7 -78.97 0.66 42.62
C GLY A 7 -77.98 1.65 41.98
N ILE A 8 -77.39 2.52 42.79
CA ILE A 8 -76.41 3.54 42.36
C ILE A 8 -75.23 2.92 41.57
N GLY A 9 -74.80 1.71 41.94
CA GLY A 9 -73.71 1.00 41.25
C GLY A 9 -74.02 0.65 39.78
N PHE A 10 -75.28 0.39 39.43
CA PHE A 10 -75.67 0.15 38.03
C PHE A 10 -75.60 1.43 37.20
N TRP A 11 -76.08 2.54 37.77
CA TRP A 11 -76.07 3.83 37.08
C TRP A 11 -74.65 4.37 36.88
N LEU A 12 -73.77 4.26 37.88
CA LEU A 12 -72.38 4.69 37.75
C LEU A 12 -71.52 3.71 36.92
N GLY A 13 -71.63 2.41 37.19
CA GLY A 13 -70.82 1.39 36.55
C GLY A 13 -71.29 1.03 35.14
N SER A 14 -72.51 0.52 35.02
CA SER A 14 -73.03 0.01 33.74
C SER A 14 -73.40 1.14 32.78
N VAL A 15 -74.17 2.13 33.25
CA VAL A 15 -74.62 3.24 32.39
C VAL A 15 -73.53 4.30 32.22
N GLY A 16 -72.87 4.72 33.30
CA GLY A 16 -71.82 5.74 33.23
C GLY A 16 -70.56 5.26 32.50
N TYR A 17 -69.83 4.34 33.11
CA TYR A 17 -68.55 3.86 32.57
C TYR A 17 -68.72 2.96 31.34
N GLY A 18 -69.63 1.98 31.41
CA GLY A 18 -69.86 1.02 30.33
C GLY A 18 -70.27 1.68 29.01
N TYR A 19 -71.26 2.57 29.04
CA TYR A 19 -71.70 3.25 27.81
C TYR A 19 -70.71 4.28 27.30
N LEU A 20 -69.94 4.93 28.18
CA LEU A 20 -68.85 5.81 27.76
C LEU A 20 -67.78 5.03 26.99
N MET A 21 -67.34 3.88 27.49
CA MET A 21 -66.38 3.01 26.80
C MET A 21 -66.95 2.48 25.48
N MET A 22 -68.22 2.07 25.49
CA MET A 22 -68.90 1.64 24.26
C MET A 22 -68.99 2.77 23.25
N ALA A 23 -69.17 4.02 23.68
CA ALA A 23 -69.33 5.18 22.80
C ALA A 23 -67.99 5.57 22.17
N LEU A 24 -66.93 5.56 22.97
CA LEU A 24 -65.57 5.74 22.50
C LEU A 24 -65.19 4.65 21.49
N GLY A 25 -65.47 3.38 21.80
CA GLY A 25 -65.19 2.25 20.91
C GLY A 25 -65.93 2.35 19.58
N THR A 26 -67.25 2.59 19.60
CA THR A 26 -68.05 2.76 18.38
C THR A 26 -67.61 4.01 17.60
N GLY A 27 -67.29 5.11 18.28
CA GLY A 27 -66.78 6.34 17.66
C GLY A 27 -65.45 6.13 16.92
N LEU A 28 -64.54 5.35 17.49
CA LEU A 28 -63.29 4.95 16.83
C LEU A 28 -63.55 4.10 15.58
N LEU A 29 -64.50 3.16 15.65
CA LEU A 29 -64.88 2.33 14.49
C LEU A 29 -65.53 3.16 13.37
N ILE A 30 -66.42 4.09 13.71
CA ILE A 30 -67.03 5.01 12.73
C ILE A 30 -65.95 5.87 12.07
N ARG A 31 -65.02 6.44 12.86
CA ARG A 31 -63.90 7.24 12.33
C ARG A 31 -63.04 6.40 11.38
N ALA A 32 -62.75 5.16 11.75
CA ALA A 32 -62.03 4.22 10.89
C ALA A 32 -62.81 3.96 9.58
N ALA A 33 -64.11 3.67 9.64
CA ALA A 33 -64.92 3.44 8.43
C ALA A 33 -64.94 4.63 7.45
N LEU A 34 -64.82 5.86 7.95
CA LEU A 34 -64.79 7.06 7.12
C LEU A 34 -63.41 7.35 6.50
N HIS A 35 -62.32 6.96 7.15
CA HIS A 35 -60.94 7.31 6.75
C HIS A 35 -60.14 6.17 6.11
N PHE A 36 -60.56 4.91 6.25
CA PHE A 36 -59.82 3.79 5.68
C PHE A 36 -59.92 3.72 4.14
N PRO A 37 -58.90 3.15 3.46
CA PRO A 37 -58.87 3.01 2.01
C PRO A 37 -60.13 2.30 1.45
N PRO A 38 -60.52 2.56 0.18
CA PRO A 38 -61.74 2.02 -0.43
C PRO A 38 -61.85 0.49 -0.35
N ALA A 39 -60.70 -0.20 -0.40
CA ALA A 39 -60.60 -1.66 -0.30
C ALA A 39 -61.21 -2.22 1.00
N TYR A 40 -61.15 -1.47 2.10
CA TYR A 40 -61.57 -1.92 3.44
C TYR A 40 -62.94 -1.35 3.87
N ARG A 41 -63.58 -0.49 3.07
CA ARG A 41 -64.85 0.18 3.43
C ARG A 41 -65.98 -0.79 3.76
N ARG A 42 -66.12 -1.88 2.99
CA ARG A 42 -67.17 -2.90 3.24
C ARG A 42 -66.96 -3.62 4.58
N GLN A 43 -65.71 -3.80 4.98
CA GLN A 43 -65.33 -4.48 6.22
C GLN A 43 -65.49 -3.54 7.42
N ALA A 44 -65.08 -2.29 7.29
CA ALA A 44 -65.28 -1.28 8.33
C ALA A 44 -66.78 -0.96 8.55
N ALA A 45 -67.60 -0.96 7.48
CA ALA A 45 -69.05 -0.78 7.59
C ALA A 45 -69.73 -1.94 8.34
N THR A 46 -69.34 -3.18 8.07
CA THR A 46 -69.88 -4.37 8.75
C THR A 46 -69.49 -4.43 10.23
N LEU A 47 -68.26 -4.07 10.58
CA LEU A 47 -67.83 -3.90 11.98
C LEU A 47 -68.62 -2.81 12.71
N THR A 48 -68.84 -1.67 12.04
CA THR A 48 -69.59 -0.55 12.63
C THR A 48 -71.04 -0.94 12.88
N LEU A 49 -71.66 -1.65 11.94
CA LEU A 49 -73.01 -2.18 12.11
C LEU A 49 -73.10 -3.17 13.28
N ALA A 50 -72.11 -4.07 13.41
CA ALA A 50 -72.00 -5.01 14.52
C ALA A 50 -71.90 -4.30 15.89
N ALA A 51 -71.17 -3.18 15.94
CA ALA A 51 -70.98 -2.36 17.14
C ALA A 51 -72.23 -1.54 17.54
N LEU A 52 -73.10 -1.21 16.58
CA LEU A 52 -74.31 -0.42 16.82
C LEU A 52 -75.50 -1.27 17.33
N ALA A 53 -75.53 -2.58 17.06
CA ALA A 53 -76.63 -3.43 17.50
C ALA A 53 -76.84 -3.48 19.03
N PRO A 54 -75.79 -3.59 19.87
CA PRO A 54 -75.94 -3.56 21.33
C PRO A 54 -76.43 -2.20 21.86
N TRP A 55 -76.10 -1.08 21.20
CA TRP A 55 -76.56 0.26 21.57
C TRP A 55 -78.09 0.35 21.57
N PHE A 56 -78.71 -0.15 20.49
CA PHE A 56 -80.15 -0.08 20.32
C PHE A 56 -80.88 -0.91 21.39
N VAL A 57 -80.39 -2.11 21.66
CA VAL A 57 -81.00 -3.02 22.65
C VAL A 57 -80.80 -2.51 24.08
N ASN A 58 -79.62 -1.97 24.40
CA ASN A 58 -79.35 -1.34 25.69
C ASN A 58 -80.24 -0.11 25.93
N ALA A 59 -80.46 0.72 24.91
CA ALA A 59 -81.32 1.89 25.02
C ALA A 59 -82.78 1.49 25.32
N ILE A 60 -83.31 0.45 24.65
CA ILE A 60 -84.65 -0.08 24.90
C ILE A 60 -84.78 -0.62 26.33
N TYR A 61 -83.77 -1.34 26.82
CA TYR A 61 -83.75 -1.90 28.17
C TYR A 61 -83.75 -0.79 29.24
N VAL A 62 -82.85 0.19 29.13
CA VAL A 62 -82.76 1.29 30.11
C VAL A 62 -84.00 2.20 30.08
N ALA A 63 -84.61 2.41 28.92
CA ALA A 63 -85.85 3.17 28.79
C ALA A 63 -87.08 2.46 29.38
N GLY A 64 -86.95 1.19 29.81
CA GLY A 64 -88.07 0.40 30.31
C GLY A 64 -89.04 -0.05 29.21
N LEU A 65 -88.64 0.05 27.94
CA LEU A 65 -89.44 -0.29 26.76
C LEU A 65 -89.27 -1.76 26.33
N SER A 66 -88.64 -2.60 27.17
CA SER A 66 -88.44 -4.01 26.85
C SER A 66 -89.78 -4.75 26.74
N PRO A 67 -90.00 -5.60 25.70
CA PRO A 67 -91.24 -6.34 25.50
C PRO A 67 -91.61 -7.25 26.68
N ILE A 68 -90.61 -7.71 27.44
CA ILE A 68 -90.77 -8.57 28.62
C ILE A 68 -90.15 -7.83 29.83
N PRO A 69 -90.96 -7.43 30.83
CA PRO A 69 -90.45 -6.74 32.01
C PRO A 69 -89.35 -7.53 32.72
N GLY A 70 -88.19 -6.91 32.90
CA GLY A 70 -87.04 -7.50 33.60
C GLY A 70 -86.12 -8.39 32.75
N LEU A 71 -86.45 -8.67 31.48
CA LEU A 71 -85.56 -9.43 30.59
C LEU A 71 -84.54 -8.50 29.92
N GLU A 72 -83.25 -8.79 30.13
CA GLU A 72 -82.13 -8.11 29.46
C GLU A 72 -81.69 -8.90 28.23
N LEU A 73 -81.95 -8.37 27.03
CA LEU A 73 -81.59 -9.01 25.75
C LEU A 73 -80.16 -8.69 25.29
N THR A 74 -79.46 -7.81 25.98
CA THR A 74 -78.10 -7.36 25.66
C THR A 74 -77.09 -8.50 25.57
N PRO A 75 -77.04 -9.47 26.51
CA PRO A 75 -76.10 -10.59 26.41
C PRO A 75 -76.29 -11.42 25.13
N LEU A 76 -77.54 -11.60 24.68
CA LEU A 76 -77.85 -12.34 23.46
C LEU A 76 -77.31 -11.59 22.23
N VAL A 77 -77.57 -10.29 22.14
CA VAL A 77 -77.10 -9.46 21.01
C VAL A 77 -75.58 -9.35 20.98
N LEU A 78 -74.92 -9.33 22.14
CA LEU A 78 -73.46 -9.35 22.22
C LEU A 78 -72.85 -10.60 21.59
N VAL A 79 -73.49 -11.77 21.74
CA VAL A 79 -73.02 -13.02 21.10
C VAL A 79 -73.10 -12.90 19.57
N PHE A 80 -74.21 -12.38 19.03
CA PHE A 80 -74.37 -12.17 17.59
C PHE A 80 -73.42 -11.11 17.04
N SER A 81 -73.27 -9.98 17.73
CA SER A 81 -72.28 -8.95 17.39
C SER A 81 -70.87 -9.52 17.40
N GLY A 82 -70.50 -10.31 18.42
CA GLY A 82 -69.19 -10.97 18.52
C GLY A 82 -68.93 -11.95 17.37
N ALA A 83 -69.91 -12.75 16.98
CA ALA A 83 -69.81 -13.64 15.82
C ALA A 83 -69.62 -12.86 14.51
N LEU A 84 -70.33 -11.75 14.35
CA LEU A 84 -70.20 -10.87 13.19
C LEU A 84 -68.82 -10.18 13.16
N PHE A 85 -68.29 -9.76 14.31
CA PHE A 85 -66.92 -9.27 14.46
C PHE A 85 -65.90 -10.32 14.03
N ALA A 86 -66.01 -11.55 14.56
CA ALA A 86 -65.12 -12.64 14.23
C ALA A 86 -65.16 -13.00 12.74
N TRP A 87 -66.35 -13.08 12.14
CA TRP A 87 -66.50 -13.32 10.71
C TRP A 87 -65.92 -12.19 9.86
N THR A 88 -66.06 -10.93 10.28
CA THR A 88 -65.50 -9.79 9.56
C THR A 88 -63.97 -9.77 9.62
N ILE A 89 -63.40 -10.07 10.79
CA ILE A 89 -61.94 -10.10 10.97
C ILE A 89 -61.32 -11.29 10.23
N LEU A 90 -61.88 -12.50 10.41
CA LEU A 90 -61.31 -13.75 9.89
C LEU A 90 -61.76 -14.07 8.47
N GLY A 91 -63.04 -13.89 8.16
CA GLY A 91 -63.61 -14.27 6.85
C GLY A 91 -63.32 -13.24 5.76
N LEU A 92 -63.34 -11.94 6.10
CA LEU A 92 -63.05 -10.88 5.14
C LEU A 92 -61.57 -10.47 5.12
N HIS A 93 -60.69 -11.20 5.84
CA HIS A 93 -59.24 -11.00 5.82
C HIS A 93 -58.84 -9.53 6.08
N LEU A 94 -59.51 -8.88 7.05
CA LEU A 94 -59.28 -7.47 7.38
C LEU A 94 -57.83 -7.17 7.79
N LEU A 95 -57.10 -8.18 8.27
CA LEU A 95 -55.71 -8.08 8.71
C LEU A 95 -54.68 -8.46 7.63
N ASP A 96 -55.09 -8.82 6.41
CA ASP A 96 -54.13 -9.13 5.35
C ASP A 96 -53.49 -7.84 4.83
N LEU A 97 -52.24 -7.62 5.24
CA LEU A 97 -51.35 -6.55 4.75
C LEU A 97 -50.87 -6.75 3.29
N ALA A 98 -51.15 -7.91 2.69
CA ALA A 98 -50.54 -8.33 1.43
C ALA A 98 -50.80 -7.41 0.21
N PRO A 99 -52.01 -6.84 0.00
CA PRO A 99 -52.24 -5.96 -1.15
C PRO A 99 -51.57 -4.58 -0.96
N VAL A 100 -51.69 -3.99 0.23
CA VAL A 100 -51.12 -2.65 0.53
C VAL A 100 -49.59 -2.65 0.43
N ALA A 101 -48.95 -3.71 0.94
CA ALA A 101 -47.49 -3.84 0.86
C ALA A 101 -47.00 -3.99 -0.58
N ARG A 102 -47.74 -4.70 -1.46
CA ARG A 102 -47.36 -4.90 -2.87
C ARG A 102 -47.46 -3.61 -3.68
N ASP A 103 -48.56 -2.87 -3.52
CA ASP A 103 -48.76 -1.61 -4.25
C ASP A 103 -47.73 -0.55 -3.79
N THR A 104 -47.47 -0.47 -2.48
CA THR A 104 -46.46 0.46 -1.93
C THR A 104 -45.03 0.08 -2.34
N LEU A 105 -44.69 -1.22 -2.39
CA LEU A 105 -43.37 -1.67 -2.83
C LEU A 105 -43.12 -1.31 -4.29
N VAL A 106 -44.07 -1.56 -5.19
CA VAL A 106 -43.93 -1.27 -6.63
C VAL A 106 -43.84 0.24 -6.90
N GLU A 107 -44.55 1.06 -6.12
CA GLU A 107 -44.53 2.52 -6.25
C GLU A 107 -43.26 3.18 -5.69
N THR A 108 -42.58 2.54 -4.73
CA THR A 108 -41.34 3.05 -4.11
C THR A 108 -40.06 2.50 -4.75
N MET A 109 -40.18 1.55 -5.68
CA MET A 109 -39.03 1.04 -6.44
C MET A 109 -38.43 2.12 -7.33
N ASN A 110 -37.09 2.19 -7.35
CA ASN A 110 -36.36 3.04 -8.30
C ASN A 110 -36.30 2.44 -9.71
N ASP A 111 -36.47 1.12 -9.81
CA ASP A 111 -36.47 0.42 -11.08
C ASP A 111 -37.81 0.61 -11.79
N GLY A 112 -37.74 0.86 -13.09
CA GLY A 112 -38.93 0.97 -13.92
C GLY A 112 -39.54 -0.41 -14.14
N MET A 113 -40.80 -0.59 -13.79
CA MET A 113 -41.57 -1.81 -14.01
C MET A 113 -42.70 -1.56 -15.03
N VAL A 114 -42.77 -2.39 -16.05
CA VAL A 114 -43.85 -2.41 -17.04
C VAL A 114 -44.39 -3.82 -17.18
N VAL A 115 -45.68 -4.00 -16.97
CA VAL A 115 -46.37 -5.29 -17.17
C VAL A 115 -47.07 -5.26 -18.51
N LEU A 116 -46.84 -6.28 -19.32
CA LEU A 116 -47.43 -6.43 -20.65
C LEU A 116 -48.36 -7.65 -20.69
N ASP A 117 -49.43 -7.56 -21.48
CA ASP A 117 -50.31 -8.70 -21.79
C ASP A 117 -49.70 -9.64 -22.84
N SER A 118 -50.43 -10.69 -23.22
CA SER A 118 -49.98 -11.67 -24.22
C SER A 118 -49.81 -11.11 -25.65
N ASN A 119 -50.31 -9.90 -25.90
CA ASN A 119 -50.25 -9.18 -27.17
C ASN A 119 -49.30 -7.97 -27.10
N ASP A 120 -48.43 -7.90 -26.10
CA ASP A 120 -47.50 -6.80 -25.84
C ASP A 120 -48.17 -5.44 -25.64
N ARG A 121 -49.31 -5.41 -24.95
CA ARG A 121 -49.97 -4.16 -24.53
C ARG A 121 -49.69 -3.89 -23.06
N VAL A 122 -49.49 -2.63 -22.70
CA VAL A 122 -49.21 -2.21 -21.32
C VAL A 122 -50.45 -2.43 -20.45
N VAL A 123 -50.35 -3.36 -19.50
CA VAL A 123 -51.38 -3.65 -18.48
C VAL A 123 -51.14 -2.80 -17.25
N ASP A 124 -49.88 -2.59 -16.89
CA ASP A 124 -49.50 -1.81 -15.71
C ASP A 124 -48.11 -1.18 -15.90
N ILE A 125 -47.86 -0.08 -15.21
CA ILE A 125 -46.61 0.67 -15.25
C ILE A 125 -46.41 1.44 -13.95
N ASN A 126 -45.26 1.22 -13.30
CA ASN A 126 -44.96 1.94 -12.06
C ASN A 126 -44.49 3.39 -12.32
N PRO A 127 -44.53 4.28 -11.31
CA PRO A 127 -44.07 5.66 -11.46
C PRO A 127 -42.62 5.78 -11.94
N ALA A 128 -41.72 4.91 -11.45
CA ALA A 128 -40.33 4.90 -11.89
C ALA A 128 -40.19 4.65 -13.40
N ALA A 129 -40.93 3.71 -13.98
CA ALA A 129 -40.92 3.47 -15.42
C ALA A 129 -41.44 4.68 -16.19
N GLN A 130 -42.49 5.37 -15.71
CA GLN A 130 -42.99 6.58 -16.35
C GLN A 130 -41.94 7.71 -16.36
N HIS A 131 -41.26 7.91 -15.23
CA HIS A 131 -40.17 8.87 -15.08
C HIS A 131 -38.98 8.52 -15.97
N LEU A 132 -38.54 7.25 -15.93
CA LEU A 132 -37.43 6.78 -16.75
C LEU A 132 -37.74 6.99 -18.22
N LEU A 133 -38.90 6.55 -18.72
CA LEU A 133 -39.34 6.70 -20.11
C LEU A 133 -39.65 8.14 -20.54
N GLY A 134 -39.54 9.12 -19.63
CA GLY A 134 -39.74 10.54 -19.94
C GLY A 134 -41.17 10.88 -20.34
N ARG A 135 -42.17 10.16 -19.80
CA ARG A 135 -43.59 10.36 -20.09
C ARG A 135 -44.21 11.21 -18.97
N PRO A 136 -44.50 12.51 -19.21
CA PRO A 136 -45.06 13.40 -18.19
C PRO A 136 -46.55 13.17 -17.90
N SER A 137 -47.25 12.42 -18.75
CA SER A 137 -48.65 12.06 -18.58
C SER A 137 -48.76 10.55 -18.30
N PRO A 138 -49.74 10.13 -17.47
CA PRO A 138 -49.98 8.72 -17.21
C PRO A 138 -50.18 7.97 -18.52
N VAL A 139 -49.36 6.95 -18.71
CA VAL A 139 -49.41 6.07 -19.88
C VAL A 139 -50.80 5.44 -19.94
N GLN A 140 -51.48 5.59 -21.09
CA GLN A 140 -52.78 4.98 -21.28
C GLN A 140 -52.63 3.45 -21.35
N LEU A 141 -53.24 2.76 -20.39
CA LEU A 141 -53.24 1.29 -20.34
C LEU A 141 -53.90 0.72 -21.62
N GLY A 142 -53.35 -0.38 -22.12
CA GLY A 142 -53.76 -1.06 -23.36
C GLY A 142 -53.03 -0.63 -24.63
N GLN A 143 -52.14 0.37 -24.56
CA GLN A 143 -51.31 0.77 -25.71
C GLN A 143 -50.17 -0.24 -25.98
N PRO A 144 -49.73 -0.41 -27.24
CA PRO A 144 -48.65 -1.34 -27.57
C PRO A 144 -47.31 -0.94 -26.92
N ALA A 145 -46.56 -1.89 -26.39
CA ALA A 145 -45.23 -1.67 -25.82
C ALA A 145 -44.28 -0.98 -26.81
N ALA A 146 -44.38 -1.33 -28.10
CA ALA A 146 -43.60 -0.70 -29.15
C ALA A 146 -43.77 0.83 -29.21
N SER A 147 -44.96 1.37 -28.94
CA SER A 147 -45.16 2.83 -28.93
C SER A 147 -44.60 3.48 -27.66
N VAL A 148 -44.53 2.72 -26.56
CA VAL A 148 -44.02 3.18 -25.26
C VAL A 148 -42.49 3.25 -25.30
N PHE A 149 -41.85 2.21 -25.82
CA PHE A 149 -40.39 2.07 -25.91
C PHE A 149 -39.77 2.63 -27.21
N ALA A 150 -40.59 3.07 -28.18
CA ALA A 150 -40.14 3.59 -29.49
C ALA A 150 -38.97 4.58 -29.44
N PRO A 151 -38.88 5.54 -28.50
CA PRO A 151 -37.78 6.50 -28.50
C PRO A 151 -36.44 5.89 -28.06
N TRP A 152 -36.45 4.68 -27.50
CA TRP A 152 -35.31 4.07 -26.81
C TRP A 152 -34.77 2.87 -27.57
N THR A 153 -35.66 2.02 -28.06
CA THR A 153 -35.27 0.80 -28.76
C THR A 153 -36.37 0.36 -29.72
N ASP A 154 -35.98 -0.34 -30.77
CA ASP A 154 -36.94 -1.08 -31.58
C ASP A 154 -37.41 -2.31 -30.79
N TRP A 155 -38.54 -2.17 -30.13
CA TRP A 155 -39.16 -3.22 -29.31
C TRP A 155 -39.33 -4.55 -30.07
N ALA A 156 -39.70 -4.49 -31.35
CA ALA A 156 -39.96 -5.67 -32.15
C ALA A 156 -38.70 -6.51 -32.40
N THR A 157 -37.55 -5.84 -32.49
CA THR A 157 -36.24 -6.45 -32.76
C THR A 157 -35.54 -6.86 -31.47
N CYS A 158 -35.57 -6.00 -30.44
CA CYS A 158 -34.93 -6.24 -29.14
C CYS A 158 -35.63 -7.34 -28.33
N CYS A 159 -36.96 -7.41 -28.38
CA CYS A 159 -37.78 -8.21 -27.46
C CYS A 159 -38.60 -9.29 -28.19
N HIS A 160 -38.13 -9.74 -29.37
CA HIS A 160 -38.81 -10.73 -30.20
C HIS A 160 -38.99 -12.07 -29.48
N ASP A 161 -37.97 -12.48 -28.71
CA ASP A 161 -38.01 -13.72 -27.96
C ASP A 161 -38.90 -13.57 -26.71
N ARG A 162 -40.00 -14.34 -26.68
CA ARG A 162 -40.96 -14.36 -25.57
C ARG A 162 -40.49 -15.17 -24.35
N HIS A 163 -39.36 -15.87 -24.47
CA HIS A 163 -38.79 -16.73 -23.42
C HIS A 163 -37.47 -16.19 -22.82
N ALA A 164 -36.86 -15.17 -23.42
CA ALA A 164 -35.64 -14.55 -22.90
C ALA A 164 -35.88 -13.98 -21.50
N THR A 165 -35.02 -14.32 -20.54
CA THR A 165 -35.18 -13.97 -19.11
C THR A 165 -34.38 -12.73 -18.70
N LYS A 166 -33.38 -12.34 -19.48
CA LYS A 166 -32.54 -11.16 -19.22
C LYS A 166 -31.90 -10.68 -20.52
N ILE A 167 -32.10 -9.43 -20.90
CA ILE A 167 -31.50 -8.83 -22.10
C ILE A 167 -30.76 -7.58 -21.67
N GLU A 168 -29.46 -7.72 -21.42
CA GLU A 168 -28.62 -6.58 -21.06
C GLU A 168 -28.41 -5.69 -22.28
N MET A 169 -29.17 -4.60 -22.36
CA MET A 169 -29.05 -3.62 -23.44
C MET A 169 -28.79 -2.24 -22.86
N SER A 170 -27.59 -1.70 -23.11
CA SER A 170 -27.26 -0.31 -22.79
C SER A 170 -28.00 0.62 -23.73
N ILE A 171 -29.20 1.04 -23.35
CA ILE A 171 -29.94 2.06 -24.09
C ILE A 171 -29.41 3.42 -23.67
N ILE A 172 -28.76 4.13 -24.59
CA ILE A 172 -28.38 5.53 -24.42
C ILE A 172 -29.62 6.37 -24.67
N ASN A 173 -30.31 6.78 -23.60
CA ASN A 173 -31.30 7.86 -23.67
C ASN A 173 -30.57 9.18 -24.05
N PRO A 174 -31.20 10.17 -24.72
CA PRO A 174 -30.65 11.52 -24.95
C PRO A 174 -29.87 12.16 -23.78
N ASN A 175 -30.14 11.78 -22.53
CA ASN A 175 -29.41 12.22 -21.34
C ASN A 175 -28.17 11.37 -20.96
N ARG A 176 -27.63 10.53 -21.87
CA ARG A 176 -26.43 9.67 -21.65
C ARG A 176 -26.49 8.75 -20.42
N ARG A 177 -27.68 8.27 -20.07
CA ARG A 177 -27.87 7.26 -19.03
C ARG A 177 -27.78 5.86 -19.62
N PHE A 178 -27.34 4.91 -18.80
CA PHE A 178 -27.26 3.49 -19.16
C PHE A 178 -28.35 2.73 -18.41
N TYR A 179 -29.18 2.00 -19.14
CA TYR A 179 -30.19 1.12 -18.55
C TYR A 179 -29.88 -0.34 -18.83
N GLU A 180 -30.40 -1.22 -17.98
CA GLU A 180 -30.40 -2.67 -18.15
C GLU A 180 -31.85 -3.16 -18.17
N LEU A 181 -32.22 -3.97 -19.16
CA LEU A 181 -33.57 -4.50 -19.33
C LEU A 181 -33.64 -5.97 -18.91
N SER A 182 -34.50 -6.27 -17.96
CA SER A 182 -34.81 -7.65 -17.57
C SER A 182 -36.25 -7.96 -17.96
N ILE A 183 -36.43 -8.87 -18.91
CA ILE A 183 -37.75 -9.27 -19.40
C ILE A 183 -38.00 -10.68 -18.90
N SER A 184 -39.13 -10.90 -18.22
CA SER A 184 -39.49 -12.22 -17.70
C SER A 184 -40.94 -12.58 -18.04
N PRO A 185 -41.24 -13.82 -18.45
CA PRO A 185 -42.60 -14.22 -18.79
C PRO A 185 -43.47 -14.33 -17.54
N ILE A 186 -44.70 -13.84 -17.63
CA ILE A 186 -45.73 -14.03 -16.60
C ILE A 186 -46.63 -15.19 -17.02
N LEU A 187 -46.71 -16.22 -16.17
CA LEU A 187 -47.52 -17.40 -16.39
C LEU A 187 -48.76 -17.39 -15.47
N ASP A 188 -49.92 -17.76 -16.01
CA ASP A 188 -51.16 -17.97 -15.25
C ASP A 188 -51.07 -19.25 -14.37
N ARG A 189 -52.02 -19.47 -13.45
CA ARG A 189 -52.12 -20.65 -12.56
C ARG A 189 -52.06 -22.00 -13.28
N ARG A 190 -52.40 -22.04 -14.58
CA ARG A 190 -52.31 -23.22 -15.45
C ARG A 190 -50.98 -23.32 -16.22
N ARG A 191 -49.95 -22.56 -15.83
CA ARG A 191 -48.64 -22.42 -16.53
C ARG A 191 -48.75 -21.99 -17.99
N ARG A 192 -49.83 -21.29 -18.36
CA ARG A 192 -49.97 -20.70 -19.70
C ARG A 192 -49.43 -19.28 -19.70
N TYR A 193 -48.78 -18.90 -20.78
CA TYR A 193 -48.29 -17.54 -20.99
C TYR A 193 -49.46 -16.55 -20.91
N SER A 194 -49.35 -15.59 -19.99
CA SER A 194 -50.35 -14.53 -19.77
C SER A 194 -49.83 -13.14 -20.13
N GLY A 195 -48.51 -12.99 -20.29
CA GLY A 195 -47.87 -11.70 -20.51
C GLY A 195 -46.40 -11.73 -20.14
N ARG A 196 -45.78 -10.57 -19.98
CA ARG A 196 -44.38 -10.43 -19.60
C ARG A 196 -44.15 -9.20 -18.72
N LEU A 197 -43.23 -9.33 -17.77
CA LEU A 197 -42.76 -8.29 -16.88
C LEU A 197 -41.45 -7.72 -17.45
N VAL A 198 -41.39 -6.41 -17.63
CA VAL A 198 -40.20 -5.68 -18.05
C VAL A 198 -39.72 -4.86 -16.86
N VAL A 199 -38.49 -5.09 -16.44
CA VAL A 199 -37.81 -4.32 -15.40
C VAL A 199 -36.66 -3.55 -16.04
N MET A 200 -36.58 -2.26 -15.74
CA MET A 200 -35.59 -1.30 -16.20
C MET A 200 -34.75 -0.85 -15.02
N HIS A 201 -33.49 -1.25 -14.99
CA HIS A 201 -32.56 -0.83 -13.95
C HIS A 201 -31.62 0.26 -14.49
N ASP A 202 -31.47 1.38 -13.78
CA ASP A 202 -30.50 2.42 -14.12
C ASP A 202 -29.10 1.99 -13.66
N ILE A 203 -28.24 1.64 -14.60
CA ILE A 203 -26.86 1.20 -14.36
C ILE A 203 -25.84 2.30 -14.68
N THR A 204 -26.26 3.57 -14.74
CA THR A 204 -25.40 4.70 -15.11
C THR A 204 -24.21 4.83 -14.18
N GLU A 205 -24.45 4.84 -12.86
CA GLU A 205 -23.37 4.95 -11.86
C GLU A 205 -22.40 3.77 -11.98
N ARG A 206 -22.93 2.55 -12.16
CA ARG A 206 -22.11 1.35 -12.35
C ARG A 206 -21.22 1.47 -13.59
N LYS A 207 -21.75 1.96 -14.70
CA LYS A 207 -21.00 2.15 -15.95
C LYS A 207 -19.98 3.29 -15.87
N GLN A 208 -20.31 4.37 -15.16
CA GLN A 208 -19.36 5.47 -14.93
C GLN A 208 -18.19 5.01 -14.07
N ALA A 209 -18.45 4.33 -12.96
CA ALA A 209 -17.41 3.76 -12.11
C ALA A 209 -16.53 2.74 -12.85
N GLN A 210 -17.15 1.89 -13.70
CA GLN A 210 -16.40 0.96 -14.53
C GLN A 210 -15.45 1.68 -15.50
N ASN A 211 -15.94 2.70 -16.21
CA ASN A 211 -15.11 3.48 -17.13
C ASN A 211 -13.99 4.25 -16.40
N GLU A 212 -14.26 4.78 -15.20
CA GLU A 212 -13.26 5.47 -14.37
C GLU A 212 -12.14 4.51 -13.96
N ILE A 213 -12.49 3.30 -13.52
CA ILE A 213 -11.51 2.25 -13.21
C ILE A 213 -10.68 1.88 -14.43
N GLU A 214 -11.29 1.74 -15.61
CA GLU A 214 -10.58 1.42 -16.85
C GLU A 214 -9.57 2.52 -17.24
N VAL A 215 -9.94 3.80 -17.05
CA VAL A 215 -9.04 4.94 -17.28
C VAL A 215 -7.90 4.95 -16.27
N LEU A 216 -8.21 4.79 -14.97
CA LEU A 216 -7.20 4.75 -13.89
C LEU A 216 -6.22 3.59 -14.05
N ASN A 217 -6.70 2.41 -14.47
CA ASN A 217 -5.83 1.26 -14.72
C ASN A 217 -4.86 1.53 -15.86
N ARG A 218 -5.33 2.15 -16.96
CA ARG A 218 -4.46 2.53 -18.08
C ARG A 218 -3.39 3.54 -17.65
N GLU A 219 -3.78 4.55 -16.89
CA GLU A 219 -2.84 5.54 -16.38
C GLU A 219 -1.83 4.91 -15.41
N LEU A 220 -2.27 3.98 -14.55
CA LEU A 220 -1.38 3.26 -13.64
C LEU A 220 -0.40 2.37 -14.41
N GLU A 221 -0.85 1.66 -15.45
CA GLU A 221 0.01 0.86 -16.33
C GLU A 221 1.09 1.72 -16.99
N GLU A 222 0.72 2.88 -17.54
CA GLU A 222 1.67 3.84 -18.12
C GLU A 222 2.69 4.32 -17.09
N ARG A 223 2.25 4.72 -15.89
CA ARG A 223 3.16 5.12 -14.80
C ARG A 223 4.08 4.00 -14.35
N VAL A 224 3.60 2.76 -14.28
CA VAL A 224 4.41 1.59 -13.90
C VAL A 224 5.50 1.36 -14.94
N ILE A 225 5.17 1.45 -16.24
CA ILE A 225 6.16 1.33 -17.32
C ILE A 225 7.22 2.43 -17.19
N GLU A 226 6.81 3.69 -17.05
CA GLU A 226 7.71 4.83 -16.89
C GLU A 226 8.64 4.65 -15.68
N ARG A 227 8.09 4.37 -14.50
CA ARG A 227 8.86 4.15 -13.27
C ARG A 227 9.81 2.96 -13.36
N THR A 228 9.39 1.89 -14.03
CA THR A 228 10.24 0.72 -14.23
C THR A 228 11.44 1.06 -15.12
N GLN A 229 11.21 1.82 -16.19
CA GLN A 229 12.29 2.30 -17.07
C GLN A 229 13.23 3.26 -16.34
N GLU A 230 12.71 4.21 -15.57
CA GLU A 230 13.52 5.12 -14.74
C GLU A 230 14.40 4.34 -13.75
N LEU A 231 13.81 3.36 -13.06
CA LEU A 231 14.52 2.53 -12.09
C LEU A 231 15.63 1.71 -12.77
N GLN A 232 15.32 1.08 -13.90
CA GLN A 232 16.31 0.31 -14.68
C GLN A 232 17.45 1.22 -15.17
N ALA A 233 17.13 2.41 -15.68
CA ALA A 233 18.13 3.39 -16.12
C ALA A 233 19.00 3.87 -14.95
N SER A 234 18.41 4.12 -13.78
CA SER A 234 19.13 4.50 -12.57
C SER A 234 20.06 3.39 -12.08
N GLN A 235 19.57 2.14 -12.03
CA GLN A 235 20.38 0.98 -11.69
C GLN A 235 21.52 0.73 -12.68
N ALA A 236 21.28 0.91 -13.98
CA ALA A 236 22.32 0.80 -15.01
C ALA A 236 23.39 1.88 -14.83
N ARG A 237 23.00 3.14 -14.59
CA ARG A 237 23.94 4.23 -14.29
C ARG A 237 24.75 3.94 -13.03
N PHE A 238 24.11 3.50 -11.96
CA PHE A 238 24.80 3.11 -10.73
C PHE A 238 25.82 1.99 -10.98
N ARG A 239 25.40 0.92 -11.68
CA ARG A 239 26.32 -0.16 -12.07
C ARG A 239 27.50 0.38 -12.87
N GLN A 240 27.27 1.25 -13.86
CA GLN A 240 28.33 1.81 -14.68
C GLN A 240 29.37 2.59 -13.85
N VAL A 241 28.90 3.43 -12.92
CA VAL A 241 29.78 4.18 -12.00
C VAL A 241 30.60 3.22 -11.13
N VAL A 242 29.97 2.23 -10.52
CA VAL A 242 30.70 1.27 -9.67
C VAL A 242 31.65 0.41 -10.49
N THR A 243 31.28 0.00 -11.72
CA THR A 243 32.15 -0.78 -12.61
C THR A 243 33.34 0.01 -13.16
N SER A 244 33.24 1.35 -13.24
CA SER A 244 34.35 2.19 -13.69
C SER A 244 35.44 2.41 -12.65
N ILE A 245 35.14 2.15 -11.37
CA ILE A 245 36.12 2.23 -10.28
C ILE A 245 36.95 0.94 -10.31
N SER A 246 38.28 1.07 -10.24
CA SER A 246 39.18 -0.10 -10.20
C SER A 246 39.23 -0.79 -8.82
N ASP A 247 38.75 -0.12 -7.79
CA ASP A 247 38.65 -0.65 -6.43
C ASP A 247 37.47 -1.62 -6.28
N HIS A 248 37.60 -2.56 -5.35
CA HIS A 248 36.50 -3.44 -4.97
C HIS A 248 35.57 -2.72 -4.00
N VAL A 249 34.28 -2.64 -4.34
CA VAL A 249 33.22 -2.02 -3.51
C VAL A 249 32.31 -3.12 -2.98
N PHE A 250 31.99 -3.07 -1.69
CA PHE A 250 31.11 -4.05 -1.06
C PHE A 250 30.15 -3.44 -0.05
N ALA A 251 29.04 -4.15 0.19
CA ALA A 251 28.09 -3.86 1.23
C ALA A 251 27.68 -5.16 1.94
N LEU A 252 27.72 -5.13 3.28
CA LEU A 252 27.35 -6.23 4.15
C LEU A 252 26.22 -5.80 5.07
N ARG A 253 25.26 -6.68 5.33
CA ARG A 253 24.26 -6.54 6.38
C ARG A 253 24.65 -7.42 7.55
N VAL A 254 24.65 -6.84 8.74
CA VAL A 254 24.81 -7.54 10.02
C VAL A 254 23.45 -7.53 10.70
N THR A 255 22.87 -8.72 10.89
CA THR A 255 21.58 -8.91 11.56
C THR A 255 21.75 -8.87 13.09
N PRO A 256 20.67 -8.61 13.86
CA PRO A 256 20.75 -8.49 15.32
C PRO A 256 21.29 -9.74 16.05
N ASP A 257 21.12 -10.92 15.45
CA ASP A 257 21.62 -12.21 15.93
C ASP A 257 23.10 -12.47 15.57
N GLY A 258 23.76 -11.51 14.93
CA GLY A 258 25.17 -11.59 14.53
C GLY A 258 25.40 -12.28 13.18
N GLY A 259 24.33 -12.59 12.44
CA GLY A 259 24.44 -13.08 11.07
C GLY A 259 25.00 -12.00 10.14
N ILE A 260 25.81 -12.41 9.16
CA ILE A 260 26.38 -11.53 8.14
C ILE A 260 25.89 -11.97 6.77
N GLU A 261 25.32 -11.04 6.02
CA GLU A 261 24.83 -11.26 4.67
C GLU A 261 25.49 -10.27 3.70
N THR A 262 25.87 -10.77 2.53
CA THR A 262 26.44 -9.91 1.48
C THR A 262 25.32 -9.28 0.68
N LEU A 263 25.17 -7.96 0.78
CA LEU A 263 24.19 -7.20 -0.03
C LEU A 263 24.74 -6.88 -1.42
N TYR A 264 26.04 -6.60 -1.50
CA TYR A 264 26.70 -6.25 -2.75
C TYR A 264 28.20 -6.56 -2.67
N SER A 265 28.75 -7.05 -3.78
CA SER A 265 30.19 -7.17 -4.01
C SER A 265 30.45 -6.85 -5.48
N SER A 266 31.31 -5.87 -5.73
CA SER A 266 31.60 -5.40 -7.08
C SER A 266 32.43 -6.45 -7.85
N PRO A 267 32.23 -6.61 -9.17
CA PRO A 267 32.89 -7.66 -9.96
C PRO A 267 34.43 -7.52 -10.02
N GLN A 268 34.96 -6.33 -9.76
CA GLN A 268 36.40 -6.04 -9.79
C GLN A 268 37.22 -6.94 -8.86
N ILE A 269 36.62 -7.48 -7.79
CA ILE A 269 37.32 -8.43 -6.92
C ILE A 269 37.89 -9.63 -7.71
N ALA A 270 37.20 -10.10 -8.75
CA ALA A 270 37.68 -11.19 -9.60
C ALA A 270 38.90 -10.75 -10.43
N ASP A 271 38.81 -9.58 -11.08
CA ASP A 271 39.89 -9.03 -11.89
C ASP A 271 41.14 -8.72 -11.05
N MET A 272 40.94 -8.17 -9.86
CA MET A 272 42.02 -7.85 -8.91
C MET A 272 42.70 -9.12 -8.41
N THR A 273 41.93 -10.12 -7.98
CA THR A 273 42.48 -11.30 -7.28
C THR A 273 42.85 -12.46 -8.20
N GLY A 274 42.32 -12.49 -9.43
CA GLY A 274 42.52 -13.56 -10.40
C GLY A 274 41.68 -14.82 -10.15
N PHE A 275 40.84 -14.83 -9.12
CA PHE A 275 39.90 -15.93 -8.86
C PHE A 275 38.65 -15.81 -9.72
N ALA A 276 38.08 -16.95 -10.13
CA ALA A 276 36.81 -16.96 -10.83
C ALA A 276 35.66 -16.55 -9.90
N ALA A 277 34.63 -15.90 -10.43
CA ALA A 277 33.44 -15.50 -9.65
C ALA A 277 32.77 -16.69 -8.93
N ALA A 278 32.83 -17.88 -9.52
CA ALA A 278 32.33 -19.12 -8.92
C ALA A 278 33.13 -19.57 -7.68
N GLU A 279 34.43 -19.25 -7.62
CA GLU A 279 35.31 -19.59 -6.50
C GLU A 279 35.19 -18.59 -5.35
N LEU A 280 34.96 -17.32 -5.68
CA LEU A 280 34.76 -16.27 -4.68
C LEU A 280 33.42 -16.44 -3.95
N GLY A 281 32.40 -16.96 -4.62
CA GLY A 281 31.09 -17.25 -4.02
C GLY A 281 30.29 -15.99 -3.64
N ALA A 282 29.11 -16.21 -3.07
CA ALA A 282 28.21 -15.12 -2.64
C ALA A 282 28.49 -14.62 -1.21
N ASP A 283 29.19 -15.42 -0.40
CA ASP A 283 29.54 -15.07 0.97
C ASP A 283 30.89 -14.34 1.01
N LEU A 284 30.83 -13.02 1.04
CA LEU A 284 32.02 -12.18 1.05
C LEU A 284 32.88 -12.39 2.31
N VAL A 285 32.32 -12.82 3.43
CA VAL A 285 33.11 -13.10 4.65
C VAL A 285 34.03 -14.30 4.41
N ALA A 286 33.49 -15.36 3.79
CA ALA A 286 34.28 -16.51 3.37
C ALA A 286 35.33 -16.11 2.32
N THR A 287 34.95 -15.28 1.34
CA THR A 287 35.87 -14.75 0.32
C THR A 287 37.02 -13.97 0.95
N MET A 288 36.74 -13.05 1.88
CA MET A 288 37.78 -12.25 2.53
C MET A 288 38.72 -13.12 3.36
N ARG A 289 38.23 -14.20 3.98
CA ARG A 289 39.10 -15.16 4.69
C ARG A 289 40.02 -15.93 3.75
N LEU A 290 39.55 -16.26 2.55
CA LEU A 290 40.36 -16.88 1.50
C LEU A 290 41.46 -15.93 1.02
N LEU A 291 41.09 -14.70 0.71
CA LEU A 291 42.00 -13.69 0.14
C LEU A 291 42.98 -13.13 1.16
N ALA A 292 42.59 -12.91 2.41
CA ALA A 292 43.47 -12.31 3.41
C ALA A 292 44.68 -13.22 3.71
N HIS A 293 45.88 -12.61 3.66
CA HIS A 293 47.13 -13.27 4.03
C HIS A 293 47.02 -13.86 5.43
N PRO A 294 47.52 -15.09 5.68
CA PRO A 294 47.34 -15.79 6.95
C PRO A 294 47.67 -14.96 8.20
N ASP A 295 48.78 -14.21 8.15
CA ASP A 295 49.23 -13.36 9.25
C ASP A 295 48.30 -12.17 9.55
N ASP A 296 47.55 -11.70 8.55
CA ASP A 296 46.73 -10.50 8.65
C ASP A 296 45.27 -10.82 9.05
N ARG A 297 44.86 -12.10 9.00
CA ARG A 297 43.47 -12.53 9.26
C ARG A 297 42.94 -12.08 10.63
N ALA A 298 43.76 -12.20 11.68
CA ALA A 298 43.37 -11.77 13.02
C ALA A 298 43.15 -10.25 13.10
N ALA A 299 44.00 -9.48 12.41
CA ALA A 299 43.87 -8.02 12.34
C ALA A 299 42.61 -7.61 11.56
N VAL A 300 42.29 -8.29 10.46
CA VAL A 300 41.06 -8.06 9.67
C VAL A 300 39.80 -8.33 10.51
N THR A 301 39.76 -9.44 11.26
CA THR A 301 38.62 -9.73 12.14
C THR A 301 38.46 -8.67 13.23
N ALA A 302 39.56 -8.27 13.87
CA ALA A 302 39.54 -7.21 14.89
C ALA A 302 39.10 -5.86 14.31
N PHE A 303 39.50 -5.56 13.08
CA PHE A 303 39.11 -4.33 12.38
C PHE A 303 37.59 -4.23 12.20
N TYR A 304 36.93 -5.27 11.69
CA TYR A 304 35.48 -5.23 11.50
C TYR A 304 34.71 -5.17 12.82
N ALA A 305 35.20 -5.84 13.87
CA ALA A 305 34.62 -5.72 15.21
C ALA A 305 34.72 -4.26 15.73
N ALA A 306 35.91 -3.65 15.63
CA ALA A 306 36.10 -2.27 16.04
C ALA A 306 35.32 -1.26 15.17
N ALA A 307 35.16 -1.54 13.87
CA ALA A 307 34.41 -0.68 12.96
C ALA A 307 32.91 -0.63 13.32
N LEU A 308 32.33 -1.75 13.79
CA LEU A 308 30.95 -1.78 14.28
C LEU A 308 30.74 -0.84 15.49
N ASP A 309 31.72 -0.81 16.41
CA ASP A 309 31.65 0.06 17.60
C ASP A 309 31.95 1.53 17.27
N ALA A 310 32.92 1.79 16.39
CA ALA A 310 33.41 3.13 16.07
C ALA A 310 32.64 3.84 14.92
N GLY A 311 31.74 3.13 14.23
CA GLY A 311 31.02 3.64 13.07
C GLY A 311 31.79 3.57 11.74
N GLY A 312 32.98 2.96 11.74
CA GLY A 312 33.83 2.80 10.56
C GLY A 312 35.32 2.76 10.90
N GLY A 313 36.16 2.68 9.88
CA GLY A 313 37.62 2.69 10.02
C GLY A 313 38.34 2.36 8.72
N GLU A 314 39.66 2.33 8.78
CA GLU A 314 40.52 1.90 7.67
C GLU A 314 41.58 0.89 8.13
N LEU A 315 41.91 -0.07 7.27
CA LEU A 315 42.99 -1.04 7.49
C LEU A 315 43.78 -1.28 6.21
N GLU A 316 45.11 -1.27 6.32
CA GLU A 316 46.02 -1.74 5.27
C GLU A 316 46.50 -3.16 5.59
N TYR A 317 46.30 -4.10 4.67
CA TYR A 317 46.67 -5.51 4.85
C TYR A 317 46.85 -6.20 3.51
N ARG A 318 47.38 -7.43 3.54
CA ARG A 318 47.74 -8.18 2.35
C ARG A 318 46.64 -9.13 1.92
N TRP A 319 46.34 -9.13 0.63
CA TRP A 319 45.60 -10.18 -0.06
C TRP A 319 46.55 -11.11 -0.80
N VAL A 320 46.15 -12.36 -0.95
CA VAL A 320 46.83 -13.41 -1.72
C VAL A 320 45.97 -13.70 -2.95
N ARG A 321 46.55 -13.53 -4.12
CA ARG A 321 45.91 -13.81 -5.42
C ARG A 321 45.88 -15.31 -5.72
N ALA A 322 45.13 -15.70 -6.75
CA ALA A 322 45.07 -17.09 -7.21
C ALA A 322 46.43 -17.65 -7.66
N ASP A 323 47.32 -16.80 -8.18
CA ASP A 323 48.69 -17.15 -8.58
C ASP A 323 49.70 -17.13 -7.40
N GLY A 324 49.23 -16.79 -6.19
CA GLY A 324 50.06 -16.67 -4.98
C GLY A 324 50.75 -15.31 -4.80
N ALA A 325 50.60 -14.37 -5.74
CA ALA A 325 51.16 -13.03 -5.58
C ALA A 325 50.45 -12.24 -4.46
N ILE A 326 51.19 -11.33 -3.82
CA ILE A 326 50.67 -10.48 -2.75
C ILE A 326 50.18 -9.15 -3.31
N LEU A 327 48.96 -8.78 -2.95
CA LEU A 327 48.40 -7.45 -3.16
C LEU A 327 48.31 -6.71 -1.83
N TRP A 328 48.83 -5.50 -1.77
CA TRP A 328 48.57 -4.62 -0.64
C TRP A 328 47.24 -3.92 -0.85
N MET A 329 46.33 -4.11 0.10
CA MET A 329 44.99 -3.56 0.06
C MET A 329 44.83 -2.53 1.17
N ARG A 330 44.17 -1.42 0.86
CA ARG A 330 43.57 -0.52 1.86
C ARG A 330 42.07 -0.68 1.81
N THR A 331 41.49 -1.24 2.87
CA THR A 331 40.04 -1.31 3.03
C THR A 331 39.56 -0.20 3.95
N SER A 332 38.70 0.67 3.44
CA SER A 332 37.97 1.68 4.21
C SER A 332 36.53 1.21 4.37
N ALA A 333 36.00 1.21 5.60
CA ALA A 333 34.65 0.79 5.92
C ALA A 333 33.89 1.89 6.68
N ARG A 334 32.59 2.00 6.42
CA ARG A 334 31.64 2.84 7.16
C ARG A 334 30.44 2.02 7.58
N VAL A 335 29.97 2.27 8.79
CA VAL A 335 28.87 1.52 9.39
C VAL A 335 27.66 2.44 9.54
N GLN A 336 26.49 1.95 9.13
CA GLN A 336 25.23 2.66 9.24
C GLN A 336 24.15 1.76 9.82
N VAL A 337 23.50 2.22 10.90
CA VAL A 337 22.37 1.52 11.50
C VAL A 337 21.10 1.83 10.71
N GLN A 338 20.35 0.80 10.30
CA GLN A 338 19.07 0.90 9.60
C GLN A 338 18.02 0.05 10.33
N GLY A 339 17.25 0.69 11.22
CA GLY A 339 16.26 -0.02 12.03
C GLY A 339 16.93 -0.96 13.03
N SER A 340 16.63 -2.26 12.93
CA SER A 340 17.30 -3.31 13.72
C SER A 340 18.63 -3.77 13.12
N ASP A 341 18.84 -3.54 11.83
CA ASP A 341 19.97 -4.09 11.09
C ASP A 341 21.11 -3.07 11.03
N THR A 342 22.34 -3.55 10.90
CA THR A 342 23.52 -2.71 10.67
C THR A 342 24.11 -2.99 9.31
N VAL A 343 24.35 -1.96 8.50
CA VAL A 343 24.93 -2.10 7.17
C VAL A 343 26.34 -1.54 7.16
N ILE A 344 27.30 -2.33 6.69
CA ILE A 344 28.70 -1.95 6.49
C ILE A 344 28.92 -1.71 5.00
N PHE A 345 29.34 -0.51 4.64
CA PHE A 345 29.79 -0.17 3.29
C PHE A 345 31.32 -0.09 3.27
N GLY A 346 31.97 -0.76 2.32
CA GLY A 346 33.42 -0.71 2.23
C GLY A 346 33.97 -0.64 0.82
N ILE A 347 35.18 -0.10 0.72
CA ILE A 347 35.96 0.00 -0.52
C ILE A 347 37.35 -0.53 -0.22
N SER A 348 37.85 -1.44 -1.05
CA SER A 348 39.19 -2.01 -0.98
C SER A 348 39.99 -1.56 -2.20
N SER A 349 40.95 -0.66 -1.97
CA SER A 349 41.84 -0.12 -3.01
C SER A 349 43.16 -0.88 -3.05
N ASP A 350 43.67 -1.18 -4.25
CA ASP A 350 45.04 -1.70 -4.42
C ASP A 350 46.06 -0.57 -4.22
N ILE A 351 46.93 -0.74 -3.23
CA ILE A 351 47.99 0.21 -2.86
C ILE A 351 49.39 -0.41 -3.07
N THR A 352 49.49 -1.51 -3.81
CA THR A 352 50.76 -2.23 -4.06
C THR A 352 51.80 -1.33 -4.71
N ALA A 353 51.41 -0.59 -5.75
CA ALA A 353 52.30 0.35 -6.42
C ALA A 353 52.80 1.43 -5.46
N ARG A 354 51.94 1.92 -4.56
CA ARG A 354 52.33 2.90 -3.53
C ARG A 354 53.32 2.30 -2.54
N LYS A 355 53.09 1.08 -2.05
CA LYS A 355 54.01 0.39 -1.12
C LYS A 355 55.38 0.14 -1.75
N GLN A 356 55.41 -0.26 -3.02
CA GLN A 356 56.67 -0.42 -3.77
C GLN A 356 57.42 0.91 -3.92
N MET A 357 56.71 1.99 -4.23
CA MET A 357 57.32 3.32 -4.32
C MET A 357 57.84 3.81 -2.96
N GLU A 358 57.11 3.55 -1.87
CA GLU A 358 57.55 3.86 -0.50
C GLU A 358 58.84 3.11 -0.14
N GLU A 359 58.91 1.81 -0.46
CA GLU A 359 60.08 0.98 -0.23
C GLU A 359 61.30 1.46 -1.04
N ILE A 360 61.12 1.69 -2.35
CA ILE A 360 62.16 2.25 -3.22
C ILE A 360 62.62 3.62 -2.73
N ALA A 361 61.71 4.46 -2.22
CA ALA A 361 62.06 5.77 -1.68
C ALA A 361 62.87 5.66 -0.38
N VAL A 362 62.54 4.70 0.49
CA VAL A 362 63.33 4.42 1.70
C VAL A 362 64.73 3.93 1.33
N GLU A 363 64.84 3.00 0.39
CA GLU A 363 66.12 2.49 -0.10
C GLU A 363 66.97 3.60 -0.75
N ASN A 364 66.39 4.40 -1.63
CA ASN A 364 67.08 5.53 -2.27
C ASN A 364 67.54 6.58 -1.26
N ARG A 365 66.76 6.86 -0.20
CA ARG A 365 67.19 7.75 0.89
C ARG A 365 68.39 7.18 1.64
N ALA A 366 68.38 5.89 1.95
CA ALA A 366 69.50 5.22 2.60
C ALA A 366 70.77 5.27 1.73
N LEU A 367 70.64 5.04 0.42
CA LEU A 367 71.75 5.14 -0.54
C LEU A 367 72.29 6.57 -0.66
N ALA A 368 71.42 7.58 -0.73
CA ALA A 368 71.82 8.98 -0.82
C ALA A 368 72.56 9.46 0.44
N GLU A 369 72.12 9.03 1.63
CA GLU A 369 72.81 9.35 2.87
C GLU A 369 74.21 8.72 2.92
N LEU A 370 74.34 7.47 2.47
CA LEU A 370 75.62 6.79 2.37
C LEU A 370 76.58 7.51 1.41
N ASP A 371 76.10 7.97 0.25
CA ASP A 371 76.90 8.73 -0.72
C ASP A 371 77.34 10.11 -0.18
N ARG A 372 76.46 10.80 0.56
CA ARG A 372 76.79 12.05 1.26
C ARG A 372 77.90 11.84 2.27
N LEU A 373 77.78 10.82 3.13
CA LEU A 373 78.79 10.48 4.13
C LEU A 373 80.14 10.17 3.47
N ARG A 374 80.13 9.43 2.35
CA ARG A 374 81.33 9.13 1.57
C ARG A 374 81.99 10.41 1.03
N THR A 375 81.22 11.32 0.46
CA THR A 375 81.74 12.58 -0.12
C THR A 375 82.35 13.49 0.95
N VAL A 376 81.69 13.63 2.10
CA VAL A 376 82.22 14.41 3.24
C VAL A 376 83.50 13.78 3.77
N LEU A 377 83.55 12.46 3.93
CA LEU A 377 84.76 11.76 4.38
C LEU A 377 85.93 12.01 3.42
N VAL A 378 85.73 11.82 2.11
CA VAL A 378 86.77 12.03 1.11
C VAL A 378 87.26 13.48 1.09
N SER A 379 86.35 14.45 1.19
CA SER A 379 86.70 15.88 1.25
C SER A 379 87.50 16.22 2.51
N ASN A 380 87.06 15.74 3.68
CA ASN A 380 87.73 15.98 4.96
C ASN A 380 89.13 15.35 4.98
N VAL A 381 89.25 14.08 4.60
CA VAL A 381 90.54 13.39 4.49
C VAL A 381 91.45 14.13 3.50
N SER A 382 90.95 14.55 2.35
CA SER A 382 91.74 15.31 1.38
C SER A 382 92.24 16.64 1.95
N HIS A 383 91.41 17.35 2.71
CA HIS A 383 91.78 18.62 3.35
C HIS A 383 92.83 18.41 4.45
N GLU A 384 92.63 17.42 5.32
CA GLU A 384 93.56 17.01 6.39
C GLU A 384 94.92 16.58 5.82
N LEU A 385 94.96 15.89 4.68
CA LEU A 385 96.22 15.50 4.01
C LEU A 385 96.88 16.65 3.24
N ARG A 386 96.10 17.55 2.61
CA ARG A 386 96.66 18.64 1.78
C ARG A 386 97.44 19.66 2.61
N THR A 387 96.99 19.93 3.83
CA THR A 387 97.66 20.89 4.74
C THR A 387 99.12 20.51 5.04
N PRO A 388 99.42 19.34 5.63
CA PRO A 388 100.79 18.92 5.90
C PRO A 388 101.60 18.73 4.61
N LEU A 389 101.01 18.17 3.54
CA LEU A 389 101.68 18.04 2.23
C LEU A 389 102.06 19.41 1.65
N GLY A 390 101.19 20.41 1.78
CA GLY A 390 101.44 21.79 1.35
C GLY A 390 102.61 22.42 2.10
N LEU A 391 102.68 22.21 3.42
CA LEU A 391 103.78 22.68 4.26
C LEU A 391 105.09 21.99 3.93
N ILE A 392 105.10 20.67 3.77
CA ILE A 392 106.26 19.89 3.34
C ILE A 392 106.77 20.39 1.98
N LYS A 393 105.86 20.58 1.01
CA LYS A 393 106.20 21.07 -0.33
C LYS A 393 106.78 22.48 -0.29
N ALA A 394 106.17 23.40 0.47
CA ALA A 394 106.66 24.77 0.60
C ALA A 394 108.05 24.81 1.27
N ALA A 395 108.23 24.07 2.36
CA ALA A 395 109.50 23.93 3.07
C ALA A 395 110.59 23.34 2.15
N SER A 396 110.27 22.26 1.42
CA SER A 396 111.20 21.61 0.49
C SER A 396 111.58 22.53 -0.66
N THR A 397 110.60 23.22 -1.26
CA THR A 397 110.85 24.18 -2.35
C THR A 397 111.72 25.33 -1.88
N THR A 398 111.53 25.80 -0.64
CA THR A 398 112.34 26.86 -0.04
C THR A 398 113.79 26.42 0.14
N LEU A 399 114.03 25.19 0.61
CA LEU A 399 115.38 24.63 0.75
C LEU A 399 116.09 24.40 -0.58
N LEU A 400 115.35 24.20 -1.67
CA LEU A 400 115.90 23.98 -3.02
C LEU A 400 116.24 25.27 -3.78
N ARG A 401 115.92 26.44 -3.23
CA ARG A 401 116.24 27.74 -3.84
C ARG A 401 117.75 27.98 -3.86
N GLN A 402 118.31 28.20 -5.05
CA GLN A 402 119.74 28.47 -5.23
C GLN A 402 120.09 29.96 -5.07
N ASP A 403 119.08 30.83 -4.99
CA ASP A 403 119.22 32.28 -4.86
C ASP A 403 119.27 32.77 -3.40
N VAL A 404 119.15 31.86 -2.42
CA VAL A 404 119.17 32.18 -0.99
C VAL A 404 120.06 31.17 -0.25
N THR A 405 121.02 31.65 0.54
CA THR A 405 121.84 30.80 1.42
C THR A 405 121.29 30.86 2.84
N PHE A 406 120.82 29.73 3.37
CA PHE A 406 120.27 29.64 4.72
C PHE A 406 121.37 29.33 5.74
N ALA A 407 121.27 29.91 6.94
CA ALA A 407 122.11 29.51 8.07
C ALA A 407 121.81 28.04 8.46
N PRO A 408 122.79 27.25 8.93
CA PRO A 408 122.59 25.83 9.29
C PRO A 408 121.45 25.60 10.30
N ALA A 409 121.31 26.49 11.28
CA ALA A 409 120.23 26.43 12.27
C ALA A 409 118.83 26.63 11.64
N THR A 410 118.71 27.51 10.64
CA THR A 410 117.46 27.74 9.89
C THR A 410 117.12 26.53 9.01
N GLN A 411 118.12 25.96 8.35
CA GLN A 411 117.95 24.75 7.53
C GLN A 411 117.51 23.55 8.37
N GLN A 412 118.13 23.31 9.53
CA GLN A 412 117.70 22.25 10.46
C GLN A 412 116.28 22.47 10.96
N ARG A 413 115.88 23.71 11.24
CA ARG A 413 114.52 24.03 11.69
C ARG A 413 113.47 23.75 10.62
N ILE A 414 113.78 24.04 9.35
CA ILE A 414 112.90 23.72 8.22
C ILE A 414 112.81 22.20 8.00
N LEU A 415 113.95 21.47 8.07
CA LEU A 415 113.96 20.01 7.96
C LEU A 415 113.19 19.32 9.09
N HIS A 416 113.30 19.84 10.32
CA HIS A 416 112.49 19.35 11.45
C HIS A 416 111.00 19.61 11.25
N GLY A 417 110.63 20.74 10.64
CA GLY A 417 109.25 21.02 10.23
C GLY A 417 108.72 20.00 9.22
N ILE A 418 109.53 19.63 8.22
CA ILE A 418 109.17 18.59 7.24
C ILE A 418 108.97 17.23 7.93
N SER A 419 109.91 16.82 8.81
CA SER A 419 109.81 15.55 9.55
C SER A 419 108.56 15.51 10.41
N SER A 420 108.26 16.59 11.14
CA SER A 420 107.08 16.66 12.01
C SER A 420 105.76 16.59 11.24
N GLU A 421 105.66 17.21 10.06
CA GLU A 421 104.46 17.11 9.22
C GLU A 421 104.36 15.74 8.53
N ALA A 422 105.47 15.07 8.25
CA ALA A 422 105.50 13.69 7.74
C ALA A 422 105.02 12.69 8.81
N ASP A 423 105.50 12.81 10.05
CA ASP A 423 105.02 11.99 11.18
C ASP A 423 103.53 12.22 11.46
N ARG A 424 103.06 13.46 11.26
CA ARG A 424 101.64 13.81 11.39
C ARG A 424 100.78 13.18 10.30
N LEU A 425 101.27 13.15 9.05
CA LEU A 425 100.62 12.43 7.95
C LEU A 425 100.55 10.93 8.22
N GLU A 426 101.62 10.33 8.75
CA GLU A 426 101.64 8.91 9.07
C GLU A 426 100.60 8.57 10.15
N LYS A 427 100.45 9.41 11.18
CA LYS A 427 99.39 9.27 12.20
C LYS A 427 97.97 9.52 11.69
N LEU A 428 97.80 10.21 10.57
CA LEU A 428 96.48 10.48 9.96
C LEU A 428 96.01 9.33 9.05
N VAL A 429 96.95 8.51 8.56
CA VAL A 429 96.67 7.41 7.61
C VAL A 429 96.72 6.03 8.29
N ALA A 430 97.36 5.91 9.46
CA ALA A 430 97.32 4.74 10.34
C ALA A 430 96.01 4.67 11.13
#